data_AF-A0AA89BV22-F1
#
_entry.id   AF-A0AA89BV22-F1
#
_cell.length_a   1.000
_cell.length_b   1.000
_cell.length_c   1.000
_cell.angle_alpha   90.00
_cell.angle_beta   90.00
_cell.angle_gamma   90.00
#
_symmetry.space_group_name_H-M   'P 1'
#
loop_
_entity.id
_entity.type
_entity.pdbx_description
1 polymer ?
#
loop_
_entity_poly.entity_id
_entity_poly.type
_entity_poly.pdbx_seq_one_letter_code
_entity_poly.pdbx_strand_id
1 'polypeptide(L)'
;MVLSCRFYGNRYPEVEDVVMVNVRSIAEMGAYVHLLEYNNIEGMILLSELSRRRIRSINKLIRVGRNECVVVIRVDKDKGYIDLSKRRVSPEEVGKCEEKFAKAKAVNSILRHVGELMNYSSDEQLEELYKKTAWYFDDKYKKPGAAFEAFKHAVS
;
A
#
# COMPACT_ATOMS: atom_id res chain seq x y z
N MET A 1 -10.64 -7.60 18.40
CA MET A 1 -10.79 -7.15 16.99
C MET A 1 -9.44 -6.63 16.55
N VAL A 2 -8.99 -6.93 15.34
CA VAL A 2 -7.66 -6.51 14.91
C VAL A 2 -7.78 -5.09 14.40
N LEU A 3 -7.25 -4.11 15.14
CA LEU A 3 -7.28 -2.71 14.70
C LEU A 3 -6.52 -2.55 13.38
N SER A 4 -7.14 -1.89 12.41
CA SER A 4 -6.56 -1.70 11.07
C SER A 4 -6.64 -0.23 10.67
N CYS A 5 -5.49 0.35 10.30
CA CYS A 5 -5.42 1.71 9.81
C CYS A 5 -4.61 1.77 8.51
N ARG A 6 -4.92 2.74 7.65
CA ARG A 6 -4.13 3.05 6.45
C ARG A 6 -2.77 3.64 6.84
N PHE A 7 -1.75 3.40 6.03
CA PHE A 7 -0.39 3.83 6.35
C PHE A 7 -0.23 5.33 6.09
N TYR A 8 -0.89 5.85 5.05
CA TYR A 8 -0.83 7.25 4.65
C TYR A 8 -2.11 8.00 5.01
N GLY A 9 -2.01 9.33 5.18
CA GLY A 9 -3.18 10.17 5.43
C GLY A 9 -4.19 10.17 4.29
N ASN A 10 -3.71 10.01 3.06
CA ASN A 10 -4.54 9.94 1.86
C ASN A 10 -5.33 8.62 1.82
N ARG A 11 -6.63 8.73 1.53
CA ARG A 11 -7.50 7.56 1.40
C ARG A 11 -7.22 6.74 0.15
N TYR A 12 -6.81 7.39 -0.94
CA TYR A 12 -6.48 6.77 -2.21
C TYR A 12 -5.08 7.17 -2.65
N PRO A 13 -4.35 6.30 -3.37
CA PRO A 13 -3.09 6.66 -4.00
C PRO A 13 -3.29 7.68 -5.12
N GLU A 14 -2.21 8.32 -5.55
CA GLU A 14 -2.22 9.20 -6.72
C GLU A 14 -1.93 8.40 -8.00
N VAL A 15 -2.22 9.01 -9.15
CA VAL A 15 -1.88 8.39 -10.45
C VAL A 15 -0.36 8.41 -10.61
N GLU A 16 0.19 7.35 -11.20
CA GLU A 16 1.64 7.09 -11.33
C GLU A 16 2.36 6.69 -10.04
N ASP A 17 1.66 6.60 -8.91
CA ASP A 17 2.26 6.05 -7.68
C ASP A 17 2.53 4.56 -7.80
N VAL A 18 3.72 4.15 -7.36
CA VAL A 18 4.07 2.74 -7.19
C VAL A 18 3.68 2.28 -5.78
N VAL A 19 2.83 1.27 -5.72
CA VAL A 19 2.24 0.74 -4.48
C VAL A 19 2.43 -0.76 -4.38
N MET A 20 2.49 -1.25 -3.15
CA MET A 20 2.56 -2.68 -2.85
C MET A 20 1.15 -3.26 -2.71
N VAL A 21 0.86 -4.28 -3.51
CA VAL A 21 -0.45 -4.95 -3.49
C VAL A 21 -0.32 -6.43 -3.19
N ASN A 22 -1.33 -7.01 -2.53
CA ASN A 22 -1.47 -8.45 -2.36
C ASN A 22 -2.52 -9.00 -3.33
N VAL A 23 -2.19 -10.08 -4.04
CA VAL A 23 -3.08 -10.67 -5.03
C VAL A 23 -4.17 -11.50 -4.35
N ARG A 24 -5.43 -11.07 -4.46
CA ARG A 24 -6.58 -11.75 -3.85
C ARG A 24 -7.11 -12.87 -4.73
N SER A 25 -7.35 -12.59 -6.01
CA SER A 25 -7.90 -13.56 -6.96
C SER A 25 -7.52 -13.20 -8.38
N ILE A 26 -7.54 -14.21 -9.26
CA ILE A 26 -7.28 -14.06 -10.69
C ILE A 26 -8.57 -14.38 -11.42
N ALA A 27 -8.97 -13.50 -12.33
CA ALA A 27 -10.15 -13.61 -13.18
C ALA A 27 -9.75 -13.54 -14.67
N GLU A 28 -10.68 -13.80 -15.57
CA GLU A 28 -10.41 -13.75 -17.02
C GLU A 28 -10.04 -12.34 -17.50
N MET A 29 -10.63 -11.30 -16.89
CA MET A 29 -10.36 -9.90 -17.23
C MET A 29 -9.05 -9.36 -16.62
N GLY A 30 -8.50 -10.00 -15.59
CA GLY A 30 -7.37 -9.47 -14.83
C GLY A 30 -7.15 -10.11 -13.47
N ALA A 31 -6.41 -9.46 -12.59
CA ALA A 31 -6.20 -9.89 -11.21
C ALA A 31 -6.76 -8.86 -10.23
N TYR A 32 -7.57 -9.33 -9.28
CA TYR A 32 -8.03 -8.51 -8.16
C TYR A 32 -6.98 -8.54 -7.05
N VAL A 33 -6.66 -7.37 -6.54
CA VAL A 33 -5.60 -7.18 -5.55
C VAL A 33 -6.06 -6.25 -4.43
N HIS A 34 -5.41 -6.34 -3.29
CA HIS A 34 -5.61 -5.46 -2.14
C HIS A 34 -4.39 -4.56 -1.95
N LEU A 35 -4.63 -3.26 -1.86
CA LEU A 35 -3.59 -2.28 -1.55
C LEU A 35 -3.33 -2.31 -0.04
N LEU A 36 -2.26 -2.97 0.37
CA LEU A 36 -1.92 -3.18 1.79
C LEU A 36 -1.70 -1.85 2.53
N GLU A 37 -1.13 -0.87 1.83
CA GLU A 37 -0.80 0.45 2.39
C GLU A 37 -2.03 1.33 2.64
N TYR A 38 -3.13 1.07 1.93
CA TYR A 38 -4.34 1.88 1.96
C TYR A 38 -5.50 1.16 2.64
N ASN A 39 -5.25 0.40 3.69
CA ASN A 39 -6.28 -0.36 4.42
C ASN A 39 -7.00 -1.42 3.56
N ASN A 40 -6.24 -2.13 2.72
CA ASN A 40 -6.75 -3.22 1.87
C ASN A 40 -7.85 -2.80 0.88
N ILE A 41 -7.81 -1.56 0.38
CA ILE A 41 -8.68 -1.14 -0.71
C ILE A 41 -8.50 -2.08 -1.91
N GLU A 42 -9.59 -2.36 -2.60
CA GLU A 42 -9.60 -3.23 -3.77
C GLU A 42 -9.06 -2.49 -5.00
N GLY A 43 -8.17 -3.16 -5.72
CA GLY A 43 -7.64 -2.72 -7.00
C GLY A 43 -7.72 -3.85 -8.02
N MET A 44 -7.60 -3.49 -9.30
CA MET A 44 -7.63 -4.44 -10.40
C MET A 44 -6.43 -4.21 -11.33
N ILE A 45 -5.73 -5.29 -11.65
CA ILE A 45 -4.69 -5.31 -12.67
C ILE A 45 -5.29 -5.89 -13.94
N LEU A 46 -5.40 -5.09 -15.00
CA LEU A 46 -5.90 -5.54 -16.31
C LEU A 46 -4.93 -6.55 -16.95
N LEU A 47 -5.47 -7.51 -17.70
CA LEU A 47 -4.66 -8.50 -18.41
C LEU A 47 -3.63 -7.86 -19.37
N SER A 48 -4.01 -6.76 -20.02
CA SER A 48 -3.15 -5.99 -20.92
C SER A 48 -2.01 -5.26 -20.20
N GLU A 49 -2.13 -5.05 -18.89
CA GLU A 49 -1.19 -4.31 -18.03
C GLU A 49 -0.34 -5.26 -17.15
N LEU A 50 -0.50 -6.58 -17.32
CA LEU A 50 0.28 -7.62 -16.64
C LEU A 50 1.66 -7.85 -17.26
N SER A 51 1.77 -7.79 -18.60
CA SER A 51 3.03 -8.03 -19.33
C SER A 51 3.06 -7.32 -20.67
N ARG A 52 4.27 -6.98 -21.14
CA ARG A 52 4.52 -6.45 -22.49
C ARG A 52 4.51 -7.54 -23.57
N ARG A 53 4.67 -8.81 -23.19
CA ARG A 53 4.79 -9.96 -24.11
C ARG A 53 3.52 -10.81 -24.09
N ARG A 54 3.25 -11.55 -25.18
CA ARG A 54 2.11 -12.48 -25.25
C ARG A 54 2.19 -13.52 -24.13
N ILE A 55 1.15 -13.56 -23.31
CA ILE A 55 1.10 -14.38 -22.09
C ILE A 55 0.55 -15.76 -22.45
N ARG A 56 1.30 -16.83 -22.14
CA ARG A 56 0.80 -18.22 -22.25
C ARG A 56 0.02 -18.67 -21.02
N SER A 57 0.37 -18.16 -19.83
CA SER A 57 -0.32 -18.47 -18.57
C SER A 57 -0.14 -17.35 -17.56
N ILE A 58 -1.25 -16.83 -17.03
CA ILE A 58 -1.29 -15.75 -16.03
C ILE A 58 -0.71 -16.23 -14.70
N ASN A 59 -0.97 -17.48 -14.31
CA ASN A 59 -0.51 -18.09 -13.05
C ASN A 59 1.02 -18.13 -12.89
N LYS A 60 1.77 -17.97 -13.99
CA LYS A 60 3.23 -17.87 -13.94
C LYS A 60 3.72 -16.45 -13.62
N LEU A 61 2.93 -15.43 -13.95
CA LEU A 61 3.27 -14.02 -13.77
C LEU A 61 2.79 -13.45 -12.44
N ILE A 62 1.63 -13.91 -11.99
CA ILE A 62 1.00 -13.51 -10.73
C ILE A 62 0.47 -14.74 -10.03
N ARG A 63 0.65 -14.79 -8.71
CA ARG A 63 0.12 -15.84 -7.84
C ARG A 63 -0.73 -15.22 -6.75
N VAL A 64 -1.87 -15.85 -6.49
CA VAL A 64 -2.73 -15.50 -5.35
C VAL A 64 -1.94 -15.59 -4.05
N GLY A 65 -2.15 -14.62 -3.17
CA GLY A 65 -1.49 -14.48 -1.87
C GLY A 65 -0.09 -13.87 -1.91
N ARG A 66 0.48 -13.59 -3.09
CA ARG A 66 1.78 -12.90 -3.20
C ARG A 66 1.64 -11.39 -3.25
N ASN A 67 2.67 -10.73 -2.76
CA ASN A 67 2.83 -9.29 -2.86
C ASN A 67 3.54 -8.94 -4.17
N GLU A 68 3.05 -7.91 -4.85
CA GLU A 68 3.57 -7.41 -6.12
C GLU A 68 3.62 -5.89 -6.08
N CYS A 69 4.68 -5.31 -6.64
CA CYS A 69 4.76 -3.86 -6.85
C CYS A 69 4.08 -3.51 -8.18
N VAL A 70 3.13 -2.58 -8.14
CA VAL A 70 2.36 -2.12 -9.30
C VAL A 70 2.24 -0.61 -9.28
N VAL A 71 2.08 -0.01 -10.45
CA VAL A 71 1.82 1.42 -10.58
C VAL A 71 0.33 1.69 -10.76
N VAL A 72 -0.16 2.76 -10.16
CA VAL A 72 -1.53 3.24 -10.31
C VAL A 72 -1.69 3.94 -11.65
N ILE A 73 -2.60 3.47 -12.48
CA ILE A 73 -2.91 4.07 -13.79
C ILE A 73 -4.08 5.05 -13.66
N ARG A 74 -5.09 4.65 -12.89
CA ARG A 74 -6.32 5.40 -12.75
C ARG A 74 -6.93 5.13 -11.39
N VAL A 75 -7.50 6.18 -10.80
CA VAL A 75 -8.25 6.11 -9.54
C VAL A 75 -9.61 6.70 -9.79
N ASP A 76 -10.65 5.91 -9.61
CA ASP A 76 -12.04 6.34 -9.63
C ASP A 76 -12.52 6.48 -8.18
N LYS A 77 -12.51 7.73 -7.67
CA LYS A 77 -12.83 8.02 -6.26
C LYS A 77 -14.31 7.83 -5.94
N ASP A 78 -15.18 7.99 -6.94
CA ASP A 78 -16.63 7.82 -6.80
C ASP A 78 -17.02 6.36 -6.68
N LYS A 79 -16.43 5.49 -7.53
CA LYS A 79 -16.72 4.05 -7.51
C LYS A 79 -15.79 3.25 -6.62
N GLY A 80 -14.66 3.84 -6.20
CA GLY A 80 -13.63 3.17 -5.40
C GLY A 80 -12.78 2.16 -6.19
N TYR A 81 -12.77 2.24 -7.53
CA TYR A 81 -11.95 1.36 -8.37
C TYR A 81 -10.56 1.96 -8.62
N ILE A 82 -9.54 1.13 -8.53
CA ILE A 82 -8.15 1.49 -8.81
C ILE A 82 -7.62 0.57 -9.90
N ASP A 83 -7.29 1.13 -11.05
CA ASP A 83 -6.65 0.41 -12.14
C ASP A 83 -5.13 0.44 -11.95
N LEU A 84 -4.53 -0.75 -12.00
CA LEU A 84 -3.13 -0.96 -11.68
C LEU A 84 -2.38 -1.60 -12.87
N SER A 85 -1.09 -1.29 -13.00
CA SER A 85 -0.21 -1.89 -14.01
C SER A 85 1.03 -2.49 -13.37
N LYS A 86 1.35 -3.72 -13.77
CA LYS A 86 2.64 -4.36 -13.46
C LYS A 86 3.68 -4.09 -14.56
N ARG A 87 3.25 -3.90 -15.81
CA ARG A 87 4.15 -3.76 -16.98
C ARG A 87 4.89 -2.42 -17.03
N ARG A 88 4.35 -1.39 -16.38
CA ARG A 88 4.90 -0.03 -16.38
C ARG A 88 5.96 0.18 -15.29
N VAL A 89 6.02 -0.70 -14.30
CA VAL A 89 6.98 -0.60 -13.19
C VAL A 89 8.37 -1.03 -13.65
N SER A 90 9.37 -0.19 -13.38
CA SER A 90 10.78 -0.49 -13.63
C SER A 90 11.42 -1.21 -12.44
N PRO A 91 12.46 -2.04 -12.62
CA PRO A 91 13.10 -2.75 -11.50
C PRO A 91 13.66 -1.80 -10.42
N GLU A 92 14.12 -0.62 -10.80
CA GLU A 92 14.54 0.42 -9.85
C GLU A 92 13.38 0.93 -8.98
N GLU A 93 12.17 1.02 -9.55
CA GLU A 93 10.97 1.43 -8.81
C GLU A 93 10.44 0.32 -7.91
N VAL A 94 10.58 -0.94 -8.31
CA VAL A 94 10.30 -2.09 -7.43
C VAL A 94 11.14 -2.00 -6.17
N GLY A 95 12.46 -1.81 -6.30
CA GLY A 95 13.35 -1.70 -5.14
C GLY A 95 12.99 -0.52 -4.22
N LYS A 96 12.69 0.65 -4.79
CA LYS A 96 12.22 1.81 -4.01
C LYS A 96 10.88 1.55 -3.32
N CYS A 97 9.95 0.89 -3.99
CA CYS A 97 8.64 0.53 -3.44
C CYS A 97 8.78 -0.47 -2.29
N GLU A 98 9.63 -1.50 -2.43
CA GLU A 98 9.89 -2.46 -1.38
C GLU A 98 10.49 -1.80 -0.13
N GLU A 99 11.45 -0.89 -0.32
CA GLU A 99 12.05 -0.15 0.79
C GLU A 99 11.02 0.77 1.48
N LYS A 100 10.24 1.53 0.69
CA LYS A 100 9.18 2.41 1.20
C LYS A 100 8.13 1.61 1.98
N PHE A 101 7.69 0.49 1.41
CA PHE A 101 6.72 -0.41 2.05
C PHE A 101 7.26 -1.01 3.34
N ALA A 102 8.54 -1.43 3.38
CA ALA A 102 9.16 -1.97 4.59
C ALA A 102 9.20 -0.92 5.72
N LYS A 103 9.59 0.32 5.41
CA LYS A 103 9.58 1.45 6.36
C LYS A 103 8.17 1.72 6.90
N ALA A 104 7.19 1.84 6.00
CA ALA A 104 5.81 2.11 6.38
C ALA A 104 5.18 0.96 7.18
N LYS A 105 5.47 -0.29 6.81
CA LYS A 105 5.04 -1.49 7.54
C LYS A 105 5.63 -1.54 8.95
N ALA A 106 6.90 -1.17 9.12
CA ALA A 106 7.54 -1.10 10.44
C ALA A 106 6.86 -0.05 11.32
N VAL A 107 6.63 1.15 10.80
CA VAL A 107 5.87 2.23 11.47
C VAL A 107 4.48 1.74 11.87
N ASN A 108 3.75 1.09 10.96
CA ASN A 108 2.42 0.59 11.25
C ASN A 108 2.42 -0.50 12.34
N SER A 109 3.41 -1.40 12.32
CA SER A 109 3.55 -2.41 13.37
C SER A 109 3.80 -1.79 14.75
N ILE A 110 4.63 -0.74 14.83
CA ILE A 110 4.91 -0.03 16.08
C ILE A 110 3.63 0.66 16.58
N LEU A 111 2.97 1.45 15.73
CA LEU A 111 1.76 2.19 16.12
C LEU A 111 0.61 1.26 16.51
N ARG A 112 0.46 0.14 15.81
CA ARG A 112 -0.51 -0.88 16.18
C ARG A 112 -0.20 -1.49 17.56
N HIS A 113 1.07 -1.80 17.83
CA HIS A 113 1.47 -2.32 19.14
C HIS A 113 1.26 -1.29 20.25
N VAL A 114 1.55 -0.01 20.00
CA VAL A 114 1.23 1.09 20.92
C VAL A 114 -0.28 1.17 21.17
N GLY A 115 -1.11 1.03 20.13
CA GLY A 115 -2.56 0.99 20.26
C GLY A 115 -3.06 -0.19 21.12
N GLU A 116 -2.45 -1.37 20.97
CA GLU A 116 -2.71 -2.54 21.81
C GLU A 116 -2.33 -2.27 23.28
N LEU A 117 -1.17 -1.65 23.54
CA LEU A 117 -0.72 -1.29 24.89
C LEU A 117 -1.62 -0.22 25.55
N MET A 118 -2.16 0.70 24.75
CA MET A 118 -3.08 1.74 25.22
C MET A 118 -4.54 1.26 25.31
N ASN A 119 -4.80 -0.04 25.07
CA ASN A 119 -6.15 -0.65 25.08
C ASN A 119 -7.15 0.05 24.16
N TYR A 120 -6.71 0.49 22.99
CA TYR A 120 -7.62 1.07 22.00
C TYR A 120 -8.64 0.02 21.54
N SER A 121 -9.89 0.45 21.52
CA SER A 121 -11.04 -0.41 21.20
C SER A 121 -11.65 -0.09 19.83
N SER A 122 -11.32 1.07 19.28
CA SER A 122 -11.86 1.57 18.00
C SER A 122 -10.75 1.95 17.01
N ASP A 123 -10.99 1.69 15.72
CA ASP A 123 -10.09 2.10 14.63
C ASP A 123 -9.90 3.63 14.58
N GLU A 124 -10.88 4.40 15.05
CA GLU A 124 -10.82 5.86 15.15
C GLU A 124 -9.74 6.36 16.11
N GLN A 125 -9.54 5.67 17.24
CA GLN A 125 -8.48 6.01 18.21
C GLN A 125 -7.10 5.73 17.61
N LEU A 126 -6.99 4.64 16.85
CA LEU A 126 -5.78 4.35 16.10
C LEU A 126 -5.56 5.42 15.02
N GLU A 127 -6.59 5.82 14.28
CA GLU A 127 -6.47 6.89 13.28
C GLU A 127 -6.04 8.23 13.92
N GLU A 128 -6.54 8.57 15.10
CA GLU A 128 -6.07 9.76 15.85
C GLU A 128 -4.59 9.68 16.22
N LEU A 129 -4.11 8.50 16.63
CA LEU A 129 -2.69 8.29 16.91
C LEU A 129 -1.85 8.52 15.64
N TYR A 130 -2.30 8.00 14.50
CA TYR A 130 -1.64 8.22 13.21
C TYR A 130 -1.62 9.70 12.81
N LYS A 131 -2.74 10.41 12.97
CA LYS A 131 -2.83 11.86 12.72
C LYS A 131 -1.82 12.65 13.55
N LYS A 132 -1.68 12.30 14.84
CA LYS A 132 -0.77 13.00 15.78
C LYS A 132 0.70 12.63 15.59
N THR A 133 1.00 11.49 14.96
CA THR A 133 2.37 10.97 14.83
C THR A 133 2.78 10.79 13.37
N ALA A 134 2.51 9.64 12.75
CA ALA A 134 3.01 9.29 11.42
C ALA A 134 2.57 10.29 10.34
N TRP A 135 1.28 10.64 10.26
CA TRP A 135 0.79 11.55 9.23
C TRP A 135 1.26 12.99 9.46
N TYR A 136 1.48 13.38 10.71
CA TYR A 136 2.09 14.68 11.03
C TYR A 136 3.51 14.78 10.48
N PHE A 137 4.33 13.73 10.64
CA PHE A 137 5.69 13.73 10.10
C PHE A 137 5.72 13.62 8.57
N ASP A 138 4.84 12.80 7.98
CA ASP A 138 4.76 12.69 6.52
C ASP A 138 4.33 14.02 5.86
N ASP A 139 3.40 14.77 6.48
CA ASP A 139 3.02 16.11 6.04
C ASP A 139 4.15 17.13 6.23
N LYS A 140 4.78 17.14 7.42
CA LYS A 140 5.87 18.05 7.76
C LYS A 140 7.06 17.93 6.82
N TYR A 141 7.42 16.70 6.44
CA TYR A 141 8.54 16.44 5.53
C TYR A 141 8.13 16.34 4.06
N LYS A 142 6.82 16.45 3.75
CA LYS A 142 6.23 16.28 2.40
C LYS A 142 6.73 15.02 1.68
N LYS A 143 7.00 13.96 2.44
CA LYS A 143 7.55 12.70 1.92
C LYS A 143 6.81 11.53 2.57
N PRO A 144 6.16 10.66 1.77
CA PRO A 144 5.48 9.49 2.32
C PRO A 144 6.52 8.51 2.88
N GLY A 145 6.39 8.16 4.16
CA GLY A 145 7.33 7.29 4.89
C GLY A 145 8.45 8.03 5.64
N ALA A 146 8.40 9.37 5.73
CA ALA A 146 9.32 10.17 6.55
C ALA A 146 9.13 9.91 8.05
N ALA A 147 7.95 9.43 8.47
CA ALA A 147 7.68 9.00 9.84
C ALA A 147 8.72 7.99 10.36
N PHE A 148 9.23 7.10 9.50
CA PHE A 148 10.24 6.12 9.90
C PHE A 148 11.56 6.77 10.29
N GLU A 149 12.02 7.77 9.53
CA GLU A 149 13.26 8.50 9.82
C GLU A 149 13.13 9.31 11.11
N ALA A 150 11.97 9.95 11.32
CA ALA A 150 11.67 10.68 12.56
C ALA A 150 11.70 9.75 13.79
N PHE A 151 11.08 8.57 13.69
CA PHE A 151 11.12 7.58 14.77
C PHE A 151 12.52 7.00 14.99
N LYS A 152 13.27 6.75 13.92
CA LYS A 152 14.66 6.29 14.04
C LYS A 152 15.54 7.32 14.74
N HIS A 153 15.37 8.60 14.41
CA HIS A 153 16.11 9.70 15.06
C HIS A 153 15.71 9.88 16.53
N ALA A 154 14.44 9.64 16.89
CA ALA A 154 13.99 9.74 18.27
C ALA A 154 14.56 8.66 19.21
N VAL A 155 15.04 7.53 18.66
CA VAL A 155 15.62 6.41 19.41
C VAL A 155 17.17 6.41 19.36
N SER A 156 17.78 7.21 18.47
CA SER A 156 19.23 7.38 18.37
C SER A 156 19.72 8.48 19.30
#